data_AF-A0A958AGS4-F1
#
_entry.id   AF-A0A958AGS4-F1
#
_cell.length_a   1.000
_cell.length_b   1.000
_cell.length_c   1.000
_cell.angle_alpha   90.00
_cell.angle_beta   90.00
_cell.angle_gamma   90.00
#
_symmetry.space_group_name_H-M   'P 1'
#
loop_
_entity.id
_entity.type
_entity.pdbx_description
1 polymer ?
#
loop_
_entity_poly.entity_id
_entity_poly.type
_entity_poly.pdbx_seq_one_letter_code
_entity_poly.pdbx_strand_id
1 'polypeptide(L)'
;DILYDEALHFYIERILHRNLTPTGQLLLADPGRPQALDFMLHLEAHGWHIEIDTAHVVPQRSGDPNPLTPSHDGFVEVTLYLAQKHR
;
A
#
# COMPACT_ATOMS: atom_id res chain seq x y z
N ASP A 1 0.33 -5.64 -3.22
CA ASP A 1 0.07 -6.86 -2.44
C ASP A 1 1.35 -7.67 -2.16
N ILE A 2 2.36 -7.02 -1.59
CA ILE A 2 3.59 -7.69 -1.13
C ILE A 2 3.81 -7.48 0.38
N LEU A 3 3.04 -6.58 0.99
CA LEU A 3 3.20 -6.16 2.38
C LEU A 3 2.61 -7.16 3.38
N TYR A 4 1.86 -8.16 2.90
CA TYR A 4 1.30 -9.21 3.75
C TYR A 4 2.37 -10.14 4.35
N ASP A 5 3.53 -10.26 3.70
CA ASP A 5 4.64 -11.11 4.14
C ASP A 5 5.70 -10.27 4.86
N GLU A 6 5.67 -10.32 6.19
CA GLU A 6 6.60 -9.62 7.07
C GLU A 6 8.06 -10.00 6.83
N ALA A 7 8.34 -11.24 6.38
CA ALA A 7 9.70 -11.68 6.12
C ALA A 7 10.34 -10.89 4.96
N LEU A 8 9.52 -10.23 4.13
CA LEU A 8 9.98 -9.42 3.00
C LEU A 8 10.24 -7.95 3.36
N HIS A 9 9.72 -7.45 4.48
CA HIS A 9 9.77 -6.01 4.81
C HIS A 9 11.20 -5.46 4.85
N PHE A 10 12.14 -6.21 5.44
CA PHE A 10 13.57 -5.85 5.44
C PHE A 10 14.13 -5.67 4.02
N TYR A 11 13.78 -6.59 3.11
CA TYR A 11 14.26 -6.54 1.73
C TYR A 11 13.58 -5.42 0.94
N ILE A 12 12.28 -5.21 1.17
CA ILE A 12 11.51 -4.13 0.56
C ILE A 12 12.15 -2.80 0.94
N GLU A 13 12.35 -2.52 2.23
CA GLU A 13 12.98 -1.26 2.69
C GLU A 13 14.35 -1.04 2.04
N ARG A 14 15.19 -2.08 1.95
CA ARG A 14 16.49 -1.99 1.26
C ARG A 14 16.34 -1.63 -0.22
N ILE A 15 15.34 -2.18 -0.90
CA ILE A 15 15.04 -1.84 -2.30
C ILE A 15 14.62 -0.38 -2.39
N LEU A 16 13.74 0.08 -1.51
CA LEU A 16 13.28 1.48 -1.49
C LEU A 16 14.47 2.43 -1.28
N HIS A 17 15.33 2.18 -0.29
CA HIS A 17 16.49 3.02 -0.02
C HIS A 17 17.48 3.11 -1.18
N ARG A 18 17.67 1.99 -1.90
CA ARG A 18 18.61 1.91 -3.02
C ARG A 18 18.09 2.62 -4.28
N ASN A 19 16.78 2.59 -4.51
CA ASN A 19 16.19 3.01 -5.78
C ASN A 19 15.53 4.39 -5.74
N LEU A 20 15.18 4.89 -4.55
CA LEU A 20 14.56 6.21 -4.41
C LEU A 20 15.59 7.27 -4.02
N THR A 21 15.51 8.42 -4.69
CA THR A 21 16.24 9.63 -4.29
C THR A 21 15.70 10.14 -2.94
N PRO A 22 16.42 11.05 -2.24
CA PRO A 22 15.93 11.65 -0.99
C PRO A 22 14.73 12.59 -1.12
N THR A 23 14.13 12.68 -2.31
CA THR A 23 12.84 13.35 -2.56
C THR A 23 11.95 12.45 -3.42
N GLY A 24 12.33 11.18 -3.55
CA GLY A 24 11.61 10.18 -4.31
C GLY A 24 10.34 9.81 -3.56
N GLN A 25 9.31 9.51 -4.34
CA GLN A 25 8.00 9.12 -3.84
C GLN A 25 7.67 7.71 -4.31
N LEU A 26 6.94 7.00 -3.46
CA LEU A 26 6.40 5.67 -3.75
C LEU A 26 4.93 5.65 -3.35
N LEU A 27 4.11 5.05 -4.20
CA LEU A 27 2.74 4.70 -3.85
C LEU A 27 2.65 3.20 -3.57
N LEU A 28 2.18 2.83 -2.38
CA LEU A 28 1.86 1.46 -2.00
C LEU A 28 0.37 1.31 -1.79
N ALA A 29 -0.16 0.13 -2.11
CA ALA A 29 -1.55 -0.23 -1.87
C ALA A 29 -1.61 -1.57 -1.13
N ASP A 30 -2.35 -1.60 -0.03
CA ASP A 30 -2.62 -2.81 0.76
C ASP A 30 -4.05 -2.75 1.31
N PRO A 31 -4.76 -3.88 1.46
CA PRO A 31 -6.10 -3.92 2.04
C PRO A 31 -6.13 -3.68 3.57
N GLY A 32 -5.30 -2.77 4.08
CA GLY A 32 -5.28 -2.37 5.49
C GLY A 32 -4.83 -3.45 6.47
N ARG A 33 -3.95 -4.37 6.07
CA ARG A 33 -3.50 -5.45 6.96
C ARG A 33 -2.62 -4.89 8.09
N PRO A 34 -2.75 -5.38 9.34
CA PRO A 34 -1.99 -4.86 10.48
C PRO A 34 -0.47 -4.80 10.23
N GLN A 35 0.10 -5.87 9.66
CA GLN A 35 1.53 -5.92 9.37
C GLN A 35 1.99 -4.89 8.32
N ALA A 36 1.12 -4.51 7.38
CA ALA A 36 1.43 -3.47 6.41
C ALA A 36 1.46 -2.10 7.11
N LEU A 37 0.55 -1.86 8.05
CA LEU A 37 0.54 -0.64 8.86
C LEU A 37 1.78 -0.56 9.77
N ASP A 38 2.15 -1.65 10.44
CA ASP A 38 3.36 -1.72 11.26
C ASP A 38 4.62 -1.42 10.43
N PHE A 39 4.69 -1.92 9.19
CA PHE A 39 5.76 -1.58 8.27
C PHE A 39 5.78 -0.09 7.89
N MET A 40 4.62 0.53 7.69
CA MET A 40 4.55 1.98 7.39
C MET A 40 5.01 2.82 8.58
N LEU A 41 4.62 2.47 9.80
CA LEU A 41 5.08 3.13 11.03
C LEU A 41 6.59 2.95 11.22
N HIS A 42 7.11 1.76 10.92
CA HIS A 42 8.55 1.50 10.90
C HIS A 42 9.26 2.41 9.90
N LEU A 43 8.78 2.53 8.66
CA LEU A 43 9.38 3.44 7.68
C LEU A 43 9.34 4.89 8.16
N GLU A 44 8.21 5.36 8.70
CA GLU A 44 8.08 6.73 9.21
C GLU A 44 9.14 7.02 10.30
N ALA A 45 9.33 6.08 11.24
CA ALA A 45 10.36 6.17 12.27
C ALA A 45 11.80 6.20 11.70
N HIS A 46 12.01 5.70 10.48
CA HIS A 46 13.29 5.69 9.76
C HIS A 46 13.42 6.83 8.74
N GLY A 47 12.67 7.92 8.91
CA GLY A 47 12.85 9.16 8.15
C GLY A 47 12.07 9.21 6.84
N TRP A 48 11.01 8.43 6.74
CA TRP A 48 10.03 8.56 5.67
C TRP A 48 8.87 9.44 6.13
N HIS A 49 8.27 10.20 5.21
CA HIS A 49 6.99 10.86 5.42
C HIS A 49 5.92 10.01 4.76
N ILE A 50 4.87 9.66 5.50
CA ILE A 50 3.80 8.78 5.03
C ILE A 50 2.48 9.53 5.04
N GLU A 51 1.78 9.53 3.91
CA GLU A 51 0.38 9.97 3.82
C GLU A 51 -0.50 8.78 3.51
N ILE A 52 -1.64 8.71 4.19
CA ILE A 52 -2.57 7.59 4.11
C ILE A 52 -3.89 8.09 3.53
N ASP A 53 -4.38 7.41 2.50
CA ASP A 53 -5.74 7.57 1.98
C ASP A 53 -6.41 6.20 1.89
N THR A 54 -7.70 6.14 2.16
CA THR A 54 -8.44 4.88 2.22
C THR A 54 -9.67 4.93 1.34
N ALA A 55 -9.81 3.93 0.48
CA ALA A 55 -10.91 3.81 -0.46
C ALA A 55 -11.59 2.45 -0.37
N HIS A 56 -12.92 2.44 -0.48
CA HIS A 56 -13.69 1.22 -0.68
C HIS A 56 -13.67 0.86 -2.16
N VAL A 57 -13.17 -0.32 -2.51
CA VAL A 57 -13.15 -0.81 -3.89
C VAL A 57 -14.07 -2.01 -4.05
N VAL A 58 -14.79 -2.05 -5.18
CA VAL A 58 -15.60 -3.20 -5.59
C VAL A 58 -14.71 -4.11 -6.46
N PRO A 59 -14.52 -5.38 -6.09
CA PRO A 59 -13.80 -6.33 -6.92
C PRO A 59 -14.54 -6.49 -8.26
N GLN A 60 -13.86 -6.14 -9.35
CA GLN A 60 -14.39 -6.42 -10.68
C GLN A 60 -14.11 -7.89 -11.01
N ARG A 61 -15.16 -8.70 -11.22
CA ARG A 61 -14.97 -10.08 -11.71
C ARG A 61 -14.83 -10.05 -13.22
N SER A 62 -13.76 -10.66 -13.73
CA SER A 62 -13.60 -10.86 -15.18
C SER A 62 -14.78 -11.68 -15.72
N GLY A 63 -15.56 -11.08 -16.61
CA GLY A 63 -16.73 -11.71 -17.25
C GLY A 63 -18.08 -11.05 -16.93
N ASP A 64 -18.14 -10.06 -16.04
CA ASP A 64 -19.40 -9.34 -15.78
C ASP A 64 -19.76 -8.41 -16.96
N PRO A 65 -20.94 -8.56 -17.57
CA PRO A 65 -21.32 -7.83 -18.77
C PRO A 65 -21.63 -6.34 -18.54
N ASN A 66 -21.57 -5.86 -17.29
CA ASN A 66 -21.82 -4.47 -16.96
C ASN A 66 -20.97 -4.01 -15.76
N PRO A 67 -19.95 -3.14 -15.95
CA PRO A 67 -19.09 -2.64 -14.88
C PRO A 67 -19.79 -1.73 -13.87
N LEU A 68 -21.08 -1.41 -14.06
CA LEU A 68 -21.86 -0.51 -13.22
C LEU A 68 -22.84 -1.20 -12.27
N THR A 69 -22.88 -2.53 -12.23
CA THR A 69 -23.71 -3.27 -11.26
C THR A 69 -22.81 -3.77 -10.13
N PRO A 70 -22.71 -3.04 -9.00
CA PRO A 70 -21.94 -3.54 -7.86
C PRO A 70 -22.56 -4.86 -7.36
N SER A 71 -21.75 -5.92 -7.31
CA SER A 71 -22.14 -7.11 -6.56
C SER A 71 -22.26 -6.71 -5.10
N HIS A 72 -23.39 -7.01 -4.45
CA HIS A 72 -23.67 -6.59 -3.07
C HIS A 72 -22.75 -7.24 -2.01
N ASP A 73 -21.83 -8.12 -2.43
CA ASP A 73 -21.10 -9.07 -1.58
C ASP A 73 -19.58 -8.87 -1.52
N GLY A 74 -19.05 -7.70 -1.89
CA GLY A 74 -17.62 -7.51 -1.78
C GLY A 74 -17.22 -6.06 -1.92
N PHE A 75 -16.91 -5.42 -0.81
CA PHE A 75 -16.02 -4.27 -0.80
C PHE A 75 -14.73 -4.69 -0.11
N VAL A 76 -13.61 -4.30 -0.69
CA VAL A 76 -12.31 -4.36 -0.01
C VAL A 76 -11.93 -2.94 0.34
N GLU A 77 -11.57 -2.69 1.58
CA GLU A 77 -10.94 -1.44 1.96
C GLU A 77 -9.50 -1.50 1.49
N VAL A 78 -9.11 -0.59 0.60
CA VAL A 78 -7.72 -0.45 0.16
C VAL A 78 -7.17 0.82 0.75
N THR A 79 -6.05 0.67 1.44
CA THR A 79 -5.26 1.76 2.00
C THR A 79 -4.11 2.05 1.03
N LEU A 80 -4.06 3.29 0.58
CA LEU A 80 -2.99 3.86 -0.23
C LEU A 80 -2.03 4.59 0.69
N TYR A 81 -0.74 4.31 0.54
CA TYR A 81 0.33 4.95 1.27
C TYR A 81 1.23 5.69 0.29
N LEU A 82 1.28 7.01 0.38
CA LEU A 82 2.30 7.81 -0.29
C LEU A 82 3.48 7.96 0.67
N ALA A 83 4.61 7.36 0.31
CA ALA A 83 5.83 7.42 1.08
C ALA A 83 6.86 8.32 0.38
N GLN A 84 7.34 9.35 1.07
CA GLN A 84 8.42 10.21 0.62
C GLN A 84 9.65 10.03 1.50
N LYS A 85 10.79 9.76 0.87
CA LYS A 85 12.07 9.70 1.59
C LYS A 85 12.52 11.11 1.97
N HIS A 86 12.99 11.33 3.19
CA HIS A 86 13.70 12.55 3.58
C HIS A 86 15.22 12.34 3.61
N ARG A 87 15.97 13.45 3.64
CA ARG A 87 17.44 13.46 3.70
C ARG A 87 17.98 13.14 5.08
#